data_AF-A0AAP6BJC6-F1
#
_entry.id   AF-A0AAP6BJC6-F1
#
_cell.length_a   1.000
_cell.length_b   1.000
_cell.length_c   1.000
_cell.angle_alpha   90.00
_cell.angle_beta   90.00
_cell.angle_gamma   90.00
#
_symmetry.space_group_name_H-M   'P 1'
#
loop_
_entity.id
_entity.type
_entity.pdbx_description
1 polymer ?
#
loop_
_entity_poly.entity_id
_entity_poly.type
_entity_poly.pdbx_seq_one_letter_code
_entity_poly.pdbx_strand_id
1 'polypeptide(L)' 'MLSTLCKALGLADGIEELTAPHRGDWLGIPLRFTAGEPIACLPALDSGEDRRLTAAGIKLRTAYQALRLS' A
#
# COMPACT_ATOMS: atom_id res chain seq x y z
N MET A 1 -4.47 -13.77 -4.40
CA MET A 1 -4.49 -13.49 -5.85
C MET A 1 -5.89 -13.47 -6.45
N LEU A 2 -6.69 -14.55 -6.39
CA LEU A 2 -8.05 -14.53 -6.97
C LEU A 2 -8.97 -13.49 -6.31
N SER A 3 -8.93 -13.38 -4.98
CA SER A 3 -9.69 -12.36 -4.22
C SER A 3 -9.42 -10.94 -4.73
N THR A 4 -8.15 -10.56 -4.84
CA THR A 4 -7.72 -9.26 -5.35
C THR A 4 -8.18 -9.03 -6.79
N LEU A 5 -8.06 -10.04 -7.66
CA LEU A 5 -8.49 -9.94 -9.05
C LEU A 5 -10.01 -9.75 -9.17
N CYS A 6 -10.80 -10.54 -8.41
CA CYS A 6 -12.26 -10.36 -8.37
C CYS A 6 -12.64 -8.95 -7.93
N LYS A 7 -11.94 -8.40 -6.93
CA LYS A 7 -12.16 -7.03 -6.47
C LYS A 7 -11.77 -5.99 -7.51
N ALA A 8 -10.61 -6.13 -8.15
CA ALA A 8 -10.14 -5.21 -9.20
C ALA A 8 -11.02 -5.23 -10.46
N LEU A 9 -11.68 -6.35 -10.74
CA LEU A 9 -12.67 -6.48 -11.82
C LEU A 9 -14.08 -5.99 -11.43
N GLY A 10 -14.28 -5.49 -10.21
CA GLY A 10 -15.58 -5.05 -9.70
C GLY A 10 -16.58 -6.18 -9.43
N LEU A 11 -16.12 -7.42 -9.35
CA LEU A 11 -16.95 -8.60 -9.06
C LEU A 11 -17.20 -8.77 -7.56
N ALA A 12 -16.43 -8.07 -6.71
CA ALA A 12 -16.60 -8.02 -5.27
C ALA A 12 -16.04 -6.71 -4.70
N ASP A 13 -16.60 -6.25 -3.58
CA ASP A 13 -16.01 -5.17 -2.79
C ASP A 13 -15.18 -5.73 -1.63
N GLY A 14 -14.34 -4.89 -1.03
CA GLY A 14 -13.66 -5.22 0.22
C GLY A 14 -12.28 -4.60 0.38
N ILE A 15 -11.55 -5.03 1.39
CA ILE A 15 -10.19 -4.55 1.67
C ILE A 15 -9.18 -5.61 1.29
N GLU A 16 -8.07 -5.19 0.69
CA GLU A 16 -6.86 -6.00 0.49
C GLU A 16 -5.64 -5.17 0.86
N GLU A 17 -4.64 -5.81 1.47
CA GLU A 17 -3.34 -5.19 1.72
C GLU A 17 -2.45 -5.39 0.48
N LEU A 18 -2.08 -4.29 -0.17
CA LEU A 18 -1.30 -4.31 -1.41
C LEU A 18 -0.23 -3.22 -1.38
N THR A 19 0.83 -3.43 -2.15
CA THR A 19 1.82 -2.37 -2.39
C THR A 19 1.24 -1.34 -3.36
N ALA A 20 1.09 -0.10 -2.89
CA ALA A 20 0.51 1.00 -3.67
C ALA A 20 1.24 2.33 -3.42
N PRO A 21 1.08 3.33 -4.30
CA PRO A 21 1.63 4.66 -4.09
C PRO A 21 0.99 5.31 -2.85
N HIS A 22 1.81 5.73 -1.90
CA HIS A 22 1.37 6.45 -0.71
C HIS A 22 2.43 7.44 -0.25
N ARG A 23 2.07 8.72 -0.11
CA ARG A 23 2.96 9.82 0.36
C ARG A 23 4.32 9.89 -0.37
N GLY A 24 4.36 9.50 -1.65
CA GLY A 24 5.58 9.54 -2.49
C GLY A 24 6.44 8.28 -2.45
N ASP A 25 6.04 7.23 -1.71
CA ASP A 25 6.69 5.91 -1.73
C ASP A 25 5.73 4.82 -2.21
N TRP A 26 6.24 3.62 -2.42
CA TRP A 26 5.45 2.41 -2.63
C TRP A 26 5.43 1.59 -1.35
N LEU A 27 4.27 1.50 -0.70
CA LEU A 27 4.10 0.88 0.62
C LEU A 27 3.01 -0.17 0.59
N GLY A 28 3.17 -1.23 1.39
CA GLY A 28 2.09 -2.16 1.71
C GLY A 28 1.07 -1.47 2.59
N ILE A 29 -0.10 -1.16 2.03
CA ILE A 29 -1.18 -0.44 2.72
C ILE A 29 -2.54 -1.05 2.38
N PRO A 30 -3.55 -0.93 3.26
CA PRO A 30 -4.89 -1.38 2.97
C PRO A 30 -5.54 -0.52 1.87
N LEU A 31 -6.04 -1.18 0.82
CA LEU A 31 -6.85 -0.58 -0.22
C LEU A 31 -8.29 -1.09 -0.11
N ARG A 32 -9.24 -0.17 -0.06
CA ARG A 32 -10.66 -0.48 -0.18
C ARG A 32 -11.02 -0.47 -1.65
N PHE A 33 -11.47 -1.61 -2.15
CA PHE A 33 -12.08 -1.74 -3.45
C PHE A 33 -13.57 -1.45 -3.35
N THR A 34 -14.07 -0.59 -4.24
CA THR A 34 -15.50 -0.36 -4.45
C THR A 34 -15.76 -0.31 -5.94
N ALA A 35 -16.51 -1.27 -6.47
CA ALA A 35 -16.79 -1.40 -7.90
C ALA A 35 -15.53 -1.41 -8.79
N GLY A 36 -14.46 -2.07 -8.34
CA GLY A 36 -13.18 -2.14 -9.08
C GLY A 36 -12.17 -1.06 -8.70
N GLU A 37 -12.60 0.02 -8.05
CA GLU A 37 -11.73 1.17 -7.75
C GLU A 37 -11.01 1.00 -6.40
N PRO A 38 -9.67 0.98 -6.36
CA PRO A 38 -8.91 0.89 -5.13
C PRO A 38 -8.61 2.27 -4.54
N ILE A 39 -9.06 2.50 -3.30
CA ILE A 39 -8.76 3.73 -2.54
C ILE A 39 -7.99 3.35 -1.27
N ALA A 40 -6.88 4.04 -1.01
CA ALA A 40 -6.11 3.87 0.22
C ALA A 40 -6.99 4.15 1.46
N CYS A 41 -6.99 3.23 2.41
CA CYS A 41 -7.85 3.29 3.59
C CYS A 41 -7.07 2.95 4.87
N LEU A 42 -6.00 3.72 5.15
CA LEU A 42 -5.23 3.52 6.38
C LEU A 42 -6.11 3.72 7.61
N PRO A 43 -6.00 2.82 8.61
CA PRO A 43 -6.59 3.09 9.92
C PRO A 43 -5.90 4.29 10.58
N ALA A 44 -6.53 4.84 11.61
CA ALA A 44 -5.87 5.80 12.47
C ALA A 44 -4.66 5.11 13.12
N LEU A 45 -3.47 5.68 12.91
CA LEU A 45 -2.23 5.16 13.46
C LEU A 45 -1.86 5.94 14.73
N ASP A 46 -1.39 5.22 15.74
CA ASP A 46 -0.71 5.87 16.85
C ASP A 46 0.68 6.39 16.43
N SER A 47 1.31 7.19 17.31
CA SER A 47 2.62 7.77 17.00
C SER A 47 3.73 6.75 16.77
N GLY A 48 3.64 5.56 17.38
CA GLY A 48 4.59 4.48 17.19
C GLY A 48 4.38 3.75 15.86
N GLU A 49 3.13 3.52 15.49
CA GLU A 49 2.73 2.95 14.20
C GLU A 49 3.13 3.86 13.02
N ASP A 50 2.87 5.16 13.12
CA ASP A 50 3.26 6.13 12.08
C ASP A 50 4.80 6.20 11.92
N ARG A 51 5.54 6.15 13.04
CA ARG A 51 7.02 6.05 13.01
C ARG A 51 7.49 4.77 12.31
N ARG A 52 6.86 3.62 12.59
CA ARG A 52 7.21 2.34 11.94
C ARG A 52 6.92 2.37 10.44
N LEU A 53 5.78 2.92 10.03
CA LEU A 53 5.42 3.08 8.63
C LEU A 53 6.42 3.99 7.89
N THR A 54 6.80 5.11 8.51
CA THR A 54 7.82 6.02 7.97
C THR A 54 9.18 5.35 7.81
N ALA A 55 9.62 4.58 8.81
CA ALA A 55 10.88 3.84 8.74
C ALA A 55 10.88 2.79 7.62
N ALA A 56 9.74 2.12 7.39
CA ALA A 56 9.60 1.18 6.27
C ALA A 56 9.73 1.89 4.90
N GLY A 57 9.11 3.06 4.74
CA GLY A 57 9.25 3.87 3.52
C GLY A 57 10.69 4.30 3.26
N ILE A 58 11.40 4.77 4.28
CA ILE A 58 12.83 5.12 4.18
C ILE A 58 13.64 3.90 3.72
N LYS A 59 13.44 2.73 4.33
CA LYS A 59 14.17 1.50 3.98
C LYS A 59 13.97 1.11 2.51
N LEU A 60 12.72 1.15 2.02
CA LEU A 60 12.41 0.85 0.62
C LEU A 60 13.03 1.87 -0.33
N ARG A 61 12.94 3.16 0.00
CA ARG A 61 13.53 4.22 -0.82
C ARG A 61 15.05 4.07 -0.92
N THR A 62 15.73 3.82 0.19
CA THR A 62 17.19 3.59 0.21
C THR A 62 17.57 2.37 -0.64
N ALA A 63 16.82 1.27 -0.55
CA ALA A 63 17.07 0.08 -1.36
C ALA A 63 16.91 0.37 -2.87
N TYR A 64 15.84 1.07 -3.27
CA TYR A 64 15.65 1.45 -4.68
C TYR A 64 16.70 2.46 -5.17
N GLN A 65 17.14 3.38 -4.33
CA GLN A 65 18.23 4.29 -4.66
C GLN A 65 19.54 3.54 -4.91
N ALA A 66 19.85 2.52 -4.10
CA ALA A 66 21.02 1.68 -4.30
C ALA A 66 20.97 0.93 -5.64
N LEU A 67 19.80 0.37 -6.02
CA LEU A 67 19.60 -0.29 -7.31
C LEU A 67 19.67 0.66 -8.51
N ARG A 68 19.39 1.95 -8.32
CA ARG A 68 19.48 2.96 -9.39
C ARG A 68 20.92 3.39 -9.67
N LEU A 69 21.81 3.22 -8.68
CA LEU A 69 23.21 3.61 -8.76
C LEU A 69 24.14 2.43 -9.11
N SER A 70 23.61 1.20 -9.19
CA SER A 70 24.30 -0.01 -9.65
C SER A 70 24.19 -0.18 -11.16
#